data_AF-A0A432XJ86-F1
#
_entry.id   AF-A0A432XJ86-F1
#
_cell.length_a   1.000
_cell.length_b   1.000
_cell.length_c   1.000
_cell.angle_alpha   90.00
_cell.angle_beta   90.00
_cell.angle_gamma   90.00
#
_symmetry.space_group_name_H-M   'P 1'
#
loop_
_entity.id
_entity.type
_entity.pdbx_description
1 polymer ?
#
loop_
_entity_poly.entity_id
_entity_poly.type
_entity_poly.pdbx_seq_one_letter_code
_entity_poly.pdbx_strand_id
1 'polypeptide(L)'
;MDSHVHYLASDWFDTRFMFPFVSEFYNLSDAQNYLQESSHNFDRSYLCSSVTTVVLVMSTQNGAKALGLEATLGTVEVGKNADLVVLEEDPGKDVSAFRSITHVMRFGKLHSIADLSYANENAVD
;
A
#
# COMPACT_ATOMS: atom_id res chain seq x y z
N MET A 1 -9.03 -21.41 2.69
CA MET A 1 -7.82 -21.02 3.42
C MET A 1 -7.93 -19.54 3.67
N ASP A 2 -8.31 -19.17 4.88
CA ASP A 2 -8.28 -17.78 5.35
C ASP A 2 -6.80 -17.35 5.37
N SER A 3 -6.37 -16.61 4.36
CA SER A 3 -5.01 -16.07 4.34
C SER A 3 -5.04 -14.74 5.09
N HIS A 4 -5.15 -14.83 6.41
CA HIS A 4 -4.64 -13.80 7.30
C HIS A 4 -3.12 -13.77 7.12
N VAL A 5 -2.66 -13.12 6.05
CA VAL A 5 -1.23 -12.88 5.82
C VAL A 5 -0.81 -11.85 6.85
N HIS A 6 -0.24 -12.33 7.95
CA HIS A 6 0.68 -11.51 8.73
C HIS A 6 1.80 -11.11 7.77
N TYR A 7 1.89 -9.83 7.45
CA TYR A 7 3.00 -9.29 6.68
C TYR A 7 4.26 -9.40 7.55
N LEU A 8 4.91 -10.56 7.48
CA LEU A 8 6.15 -10.88 8.17
C LEU A 8 7.32 -10.31 7.36
N ALA A 9 7.50 -9.01 7.45
CA ALA A 9 8.76 -8.36 7.13
C ALA A 9 8.89 -7.14 8.03
N SER A 10 9.39 -7.40 9.25
CA SER A 10 10.01 -6.43 10.16
C SER A 10 9.21 -5.16 10.47
N ASP A 11 8.20 -5.26 11.37
CA ASP A 11 7.99 -4.29 12.49
C ASP A 11 6.58 -4.23 13.13
N TRP A 12 5.73 -5.26 13.06
CA TRP A 12 4.50 -5.24 13.90
C TRP A 12 4.21 -6.49 14.75
N PHE A 13 4.81 -7.65 14.45
CA PHE A 13 4.81 -8.81 15.35
C PHE A 13 6.10 -9.60 15.15
N ASP A 14 7.05 -9.42 16.06
CA ASP A 14 8.26 -10.23 16.09
C ASP A 14 7.99 -11.58 16.78
N THR A 15 7.77 -12.63 15.99
CA THR A 15 7.55 -14.00 16.50
C THR A 15 8.84 -14.70 16.93
N ARG A 16 10.03 -14.09 16.78
CA ARG A 16 11.33 -14.68 17.17
C ARG A 16 11.38 -15.00 18.66
N PHE A 17 10.65 -14.27 19.49
CA PHE A 17 10.53 -14.56 20.92
C PHE A 17 9.76 -15.86 21.21
N MET A 18 8.82 -16.24 20.34
CA MET A 18 7.94 -17.40 20.58
C MET A 18 8.49 -18.70 19.98
N PHE A 19 9.22 -18.63 18.87
CA PHE A 19 9.74 -19.81 18.16
C PHE A 19 11.19 -19.61 17.69
N PRO A 20 12.18 -19.72 18.59
CA PRO A 20 13.58 -19.43 18.29
C PRO A 20 14.23 -20.43 17.31
N PHE A 21 13.61 -21.58 17.07
CA PHE A 21 14.14 -22.65 16.20
C PHE A 21 13.79 -22.47 14.71
N VAL A 22 12.91 -21.53 14.35
CA VAL A 22 12.39 -21.44 12.96
C VAL A 22 13.48 -21.05 11.96
N SER A 23 14.47 -20.27 12.39
CA SER A 23 15.64 -19.91 11.56
C SER A 23 16.56 -21.09 11.25
N GLU A 24 16.45 -22.21 11.98
CA GLU A 24 17.26 -23.41 11.71
C GLU A 24 16.69 -24.25 10.55
N PHE A 25 15.39 -24.15 10.29
CA PHE A 25 14.72 -24.95 9.25
C PHE A 25 14.49 -24.17 7.96
N TYR A 26 14.51 -22.84 8.01
CA TYR A 26 14.22 -21.99 6.86
C TYR A 26 15.23 -20.84 6.77
N ASN A 27 15.87 -20.69 5.61
CA ASN A 27 16.64 -19.49 5.32
C ASN A 27 15.67 -18.32 5.06
N LEU A 28 15.48 -17.50 6.09
CA LEU A 28 14.54 -16.39 6.06
C LEU A 28 14.92 -15.33 5.03
N SER A 29 16.21 -15.07 4.83
CA SER A 29 16.66 -14.10 3.83
C SER A 29 16.28 -14.56 2.42
N ASP A 30 16.46 -15.84 2.12
CA ASP A 30 16.07 -16.40 0.83
C ASP A 30 14.54 -16.39 0.66
N ALA A 31 13.80 -16.73 1.71
CA ALA A 31 12.33 -16.69 1.68
C ALA A 31 11.79 -15.26 1.52
N GLN A 32 12.40 -14.28 2.19
CA GLN A 32 12.06 -12.86 2.06
C GLN A 32 12.38 -12.33 0.66
N ASN A 33 13.57 -12.63 0.14
CA ASN A 33 13.95 -12.25 -1.23
C ASN A 33 12.99 -12.87 -2.25
N TYR A 34 12.66 -14.16 -2.09
CA TYR A 34 11.69 -14.84 -2.94
C TYR A 34 10.31 -14.17 -2.91
N LEU A 35 9.80 -13.84 -1.72
CA LEU A 35 8.51 -13.15 -1.59
C LEU A 35 8.53 -11.74 -2.19
N GLN A 36 9.64 -11.02 -2.07
CA GLN A 36 9.82 -9.69 -2.67
C GLN A 36 9.84 -9.78 -4.20
N GLU A 37 10.64 -10.68 -4.76
CA GLU A 37 10.76 -10.89 -6.21
C GLU A 37 9.48 -11.48 -6.84
N SER A 38 8.76 -12.31 -6.08
CA SER A 38 7.59 -13.05 -6.55
C SER A 38 6.27 -12.48 -6.05
N SER A 39 6.25 -11.23 -5.58
CA SER A 39 5.05 -10.61 -4.97
C SER A 39 3.81 -10.66 -5.87
N HIS A 40 3.97 -10.55 -7.18
CA HIS A 40 2.91 -10.65 -8.20
C HIS A 40 2.16 -11.99 -8.18
N ASN A 41 2.78 -13.09 -7.73
CA ASN A 41 2.14 -14.41 -7.71
C ASN A 41 0.99 -14.50 -6.70
N PHE A 42 0.89 -13.54 -5.78
CA PHE A 42 -0.06 -13.55 -4.68
C PHE A 42 -1.26 -12.60 -4.89
N ASP A 43 -1.30 -11.85 -5.99
CA ASP A 43 -2.32 -10.81 -6.23
C ASP A 43 -3.75 -11.35 -6.11
N ARG A 44 -4.04 -12.52 -6.70
CA ARG A 44 -5.35 -13.18 -6.59
C ARG A 44 -5.69 -13.63 -5.17
N SER A 45 -4.68 -14.06 -4.40
CA SER A 45 -4.89 -14.47 -3.02
C SER A 45 -5.30 -13.29 -2.14
N TYR A 46 -4.67 -12.12 -2.36
CA TYR A 46 -4.98 -10.89 -1.61
C TYR A 46 -6.39 -10.36 -1.88
N LEU A 47 -6.89 -10.48 -3.11
CA LEU A 47 -8.27 -10.13 -3.44
C LEU A 47 -9.27 -11.04 -2.71
N CYS A 48 -9.05 -12.36 -2.76
CA CYS A 48 -9.96 -13.33 -2.17
C CYS A 48 -9.95 -13.30 -0.63
N SER A 49 -8.91 -12.74 -0.01
CA SER A 49 -8.82 -12.56 1.44
C SER A 49 -9.37 -11.23 1.94
N SER A 50 -9.99 -10.41 1.07
CA SER A 50 -10.52 -9.07 1.39
C SER A 50 -9.47 -8.05 1.87
N VAL A 51 -8.19 -8.40 1.82
CA VAL A 51 -7.07 -7.57 2.30
C VAL A 51 -7.01 -6.24 1.55
N THR A 52 -7.30 -6.23 0.24
CA THR A 52 -7.37 -5.01 -0.58
C THR A 52 -8.27 -3.92 0.03
N THR A 53 -9.47 -4.30 0.47
CA THR A 53 -10.42 -3.36 1.08
C THR A 53 -9.90 -2.83 2.43
N VAL A 54 -9.30 -3.71 3.24
CA VAL A 54 -8.70 -3.33 4.53
C VAL A 54 -7.55 -2.36 4.33
N VAL A 55 -6.67 -2.61 3.35
CA VAL A 55 -5.53 -1.74 3.03
C VAL A 55 -6.01 -0.35 2.57
N LEU A 56 -7.06 -0.27 1.75
CA LEU A 56 -7.61 1.02 1.33
C LEU A 56 -8.13 1.83 2.53
N VAL A 57 -8.92 1.22 3.41
CA VAL A 57 -9.46 1.90 4.61
C VAL A 57 -8.34 2.26 5.59
N MET A 58 -7.32 1.40 5.73
CA MET A 58 -6.17 1.65 6.59
C MET A 58 -5.33 2.84 6.11
N SER A 59 -5.05 2.91 4.82
CA SER A 59 -4.23 3.96 4.20
C SER A 59 -4.96 5.29 4.00
N THR A 60 -6.28 5.33 4.18
CA THR A 60 -7.09 6.53 4.00
C THR A 60 -7.78 6.94 5.30
N GLN A 61 -8.94 6.38 5.61
CA GLN A 61 -9.79 6.77 6.73
C GLN A 61 -9.11 6.56 8.09
N ASN A 62 -8.52 5.38 8.32
CA ASN A 62 -7.90 5.08 9.61
C ASN A 62 -6.61 5.87 9.80
N GLY A 63 -5.82 6.08 8.74
CA GLY A 63 -4.66 6.97 8.78
C GLY A 63 -5.04 8.40 9.16
N ALA A 64 -6.09 8.95 8.55
CA ALA A 64 -6.61 10.27 8.90
C ALA A 64 -7.06 10.32 10.37
N LYS A 65 -7.80 9.31 10.84
CA LYS A 65 -8.25 9.21 12.23
C LYS A 65 -7.08 9.12 13.22
N ALA A 66 -6.06 8.33 12.92
CA ALA A 66 -4.88 8.19 13.76
C ALA A 66 -4.12 9.51 13.92
N LEU A 67 -4.19 10.39 12.92
CA LEU A 67 -3.59 11.72 12.92
C LEU A 67 -4.54 12.82 13.43
N GLY A 68 -5.79 12.50 13.78
CA GLY A 68 -6.81 13.49 14.16
C GLY A 68 -7.23 14.41 13.01
N LEU A 69 -7.08 13.96 11.77
CA LEU A 69 -7.36 14.69 10.54
C LEU A 69 -8.62 14.17 9.82
N GLU A 70 -9.45 13.34 10.45
CA GLU A 70 -10.62 12.76 9.78
C GLU A 70 -11.65 13.79 9.29
N ALA A 71 -11.64 15.00 9.88
CA ALA A 71 -12.49 16.11 9.47
C ALA A 71 -12.02 16.76 8.16
N THR A 72 -10.76 16.57 7.77
CA THR A 72 -10.14 17.23 6.62
C THR A 72 -9.73 16.28 5.51
N LEU A 73 -9.41 15.00 5.80
CA LEU A 73 -8.99 14.03 4.80
C LEU A 73 -9.37 12.58 5.15
N GLY A 74 -9.06 11.65 4.24
CA GLY A 74 -9.16 10.20 4.47
C GLY A 74 -10.43 9.54 3.93
N THR A 75 -11.43 10.31 3.49
CA THR A 75 -12.60 9.80 2.76
C THR A 75 -13.07 10.83 1.74
N VAL A 76 -13.86 10.38 0.76
CA VAL A 76 -14.46 11.25 -0.27
C VAL A 76 -15.81 11.77 0.25
N GLU A 77 -15.78 12.91 0.93
CA GLU A 77 -16.95 13.54 1.54
C GLU A 77 -16.95 15.05 1.31
N VAL A 78 -18.15 15.66 1.24
CA VAL A 78 -18.29 17.12 1.11
C VAL A 78 -17.69 17.81 2.34
N GLY A 79 -16.89 18.86 2.12
CA GLY A 79 -16.24 19.63 3.17
C GLY A 79 -14.82 19.18 3.52
N LYS A 80 -14.36 18.04 2.98
CA LYS A 80 -12.97 17.58 3.09
C LYS A 80 -12.11 18.08 1.92
N ASN A 81 -10.79 17.91 2.05
CA ASN A 81 -9.86 18.17 0.96
C ASN A 81 -10.19 17.26 -0.23
N ALA A 82 -10.11 17.83 -1.43
CA ALA A 82 -10.19 17.08 -2.66
C ALA A 82 -8.82 16.43 -2.97
N ASP A 83 -8.46 15.44 -2.17
CA ASP A 83 -7.25 14.61 -2.32
C ASP A 83 -7.65 13.24 -2.87
N LEU A 84 -7.26 12.92 -4.11
CA LEU A 84 -7.67 11.71 -4.83
C LEU A 84 -6.50 11.11 -5.60
N VAL A 85 -6.55 9.80 -5.82
CA VAL A 85 -5.68 9.08 -6.78
C VAL A 85 -6.54 8.48 -7.88
N VAL A 86 -6.07 8.58 -9.12
CA VAL A 86 -6.77 8.04 -10.30
C VAL A 86 -5.97 6.88 -10.84
N LEU A 87 -6.62 5.71 -10.95
CA LEU A 87 -6.04 4.46 -11.42
C LEU A 87 -6.64 4.13 -12.79
N GLU A 88 -5.86 3.56 -13.69
CA GLU A 88 -6.33 3.05 -14.98
C GLU A 88 -7.04 1.70 -14.83
N GLU A 89 -6.57 0.89 -13.88
CA GLU A 89 -7.10 -0.43 -13.58
C GLU A 89 -7.93 -0.45 -12.27
N ASP A 90 -8.79 -1.46 -12.13
CA ASP A 90 -9.68 -1.61 -10.98
C ASP A 90 -9.02 -2.43 -9.85
N PRO A 91 -8.65 -1.82 -8.70
CA PRO A 91 -8.03 -2.53 -7.59
C PRO A 91 -8.93 -3.57 -6.92
N GLY A 92 -10.24 -3.50 -7.12
CA GLY A 92 -11.17 -4.53 -6.67
C GLY A 92 -11.08 -5.84 -7.47
N LYS A 93 -10.45 -5.82 -8.65
CA LYS A 93 -10.24 -7.00 -9.51
C LYS A 93 -8.80 -7.51 -9.50
N ASP A 94 -7.83 -6.62 -9.28
CA ASP A 94 -6.42 -6.96 -9.16
C ASP A 94 -5.71 -5.98 -8.23
N VAL A 95 -5.09 -6.45 -7.15
CA VAL A 95 -4.39 -5.56 -6.20
C VAL A 95 -3.16 -4.90 -6.84
N SER A 96 -2.60 -5.47 -7.91
CA SER A 96 -1.51 -4.86 -8.67
C SER A 96 -1.94 -3.56 -9.36
N ALA A 97 -3.24 -3.37 -9.59
CA ALA A 97 -3.82 -2.16 -10.19
C ALA A 97 -3.46 -0.89 -9.42
N PHE A 98 -3.12 -0.96 -8.12
CA PHE A 98 -2.60 0.19 -7.37
C PHE A 98 -1.31 0.79 -7.96
N ARG A 99 -0.63 0.10 -8.88
CA ARG A 99 0.52 0.61 -9.63
C ARG A 99 0.14 1.36 -10.91
N SER A 100 -1.11 1.26 -11.36
CA SER A 100 -1.64 1.90 -12.57
C SER A 100 -2.08 3.35 -12.35
N ILE A 101 -1.49 4.05 -11.38
CA ILE A 101 -1.86 5.43 -11.07
C ILE A 101 -1.47 6.30 -12.28
N THR A 102 -2.40 7.12 -12.77
CA THR A 102 -2.16 8.04 -13.88
C THR A 102 -2.14 9.49 -13.42
N HIS A 103 -2.95 9.82 -12.41
CA HIS A 103 -3.08 11.17 -11.88
C HIS A 103 -3.22 11.17 -10.36
N VAL A 104 -2.78 12.26 -9.76
CA VAL A 104 -2.97 12.59 -8.35
C VAL A 104 -3.64 13.95 -8.27
N MET A 105 -4.77 14.02 -7.57
CA MET A 105 -5.40 15.28 -7.20
C MET A 105 -4.98 15.63 -5.78
N ARG A 106 -4.50 16.86 -5.58
CA ARG A 106 -4.16 17.40 -4.27
C ARG A 106 -4.78 18.77 -4.08
N PHE A 107 -5.54 18.96 -3.00
CA PHE A 107 -6.29 20.20 -2.74
C PHE A 107 -7.13 20.68 -3.94
N GLY A 108 -7.72 19.74 -4.70
CA GLY A 108 -8.53 20.06 -5.87
C GLY A 108 -7.77 20.38 -7.14
N LYS A 109 -6.43 20.36 -7.12
CA LYS A 109 -5.59 20.50 -8.31
C LYS A 109 -5.17 19.12 -8.82
N LEU A 110 -5.51 18.81 -10.06
CA LEU A 110 -5.13 17.55 -10.72
C LEU A 110 -3.73 17.66 -11.32
N HIS A 111 -2.92 16.64 -11.10
CA HIS A 111 -1.57 16.50 -11.65
C HIS A 111 -1.44 15.14 -12.33
N SER A 112 -0.88 15.09 -13.53
CA SER A 112 -0.48 13.80 -14.12
C SER A 112 0.83 13.33 -13.48
N ILE A 113 1.08 12.03 -13.43
CA ILE A 113 2.37 11.51 -12.95
C ILE A 113 3.52 12.00 -13.85
N ALA A 114 3.30 12.15 -15.16
CA ALA A 114 4.30 12.69 -16.08
C ALA A 114 4.71 14.13 -15.71
N ASP A 115 3.79 14.95 -15.20
CA ASP A 115 4.10 16.30 -14.73
C ASP A 115 4.83 16.32 -13.37
N LEU A 116 4.76 15.21 -12.63
CA LEU A 116 5.36 15.05 -11.30
C LEU A 116 6.67 14.26 -11.31
N SER A 117 7.01 13.57 -12.42
CA SER A 117 8.31 12.95 -12.58
C SER A 117 9.36 14.04 -12.59
N TYR A 118 10.21 14.04 -11.55
CA TYR A 118 11.14 15.11 -11.23
C TYR A 118 11.82 15.72 -12.46
N ALA A 119 11.76 17.05 -12.53
CA ALA A 119 12.78 17.83 -13.21
C ALA A 119 14.16 17.29 -12.81
N ASN A 120 14.94 16.94 -13.83
CA ASN A 120 16.35 16.59 -13.74
C ASN A 120 17.07 17.48 -12.70
N GLU A 121 17.89 16.86 -11.87
CA GLU A 121 18.97 17.52 -11.14
C GLU A 121 19.75 18.41 -12.12
N ASN A 122 19.51 19.73 -12.13
CA ASN A 122 20.35 20.81 -12.70
C ASN A 122 19.66 22.18 -12.53
N ALA A 123 19.21 22.49 -11.31
CA ALA A 123 18.75 23.84 -10.98
C ALA A 123 19.21 24.22 -9.55
N VAL A 124 20.52 24.19 -9.32
CA VAL A 124 21.19 25.04 -8.33
C VAL A 124 22.55 25.46 -8.90
N ASP A 125 22.60 26.73 -9.28
CA ASP A 125 23.74 27.60 -9.72
C ASP A 125 24.50 27.25 -11.01
#